data_AF-A0A963KL96-F1
#
_entry.id   AF-A0A963KL96-F1
#
_cell.length_a   1.000
_cell.length_b   1.000
_cell.length_c   1.000
_cell.angle_alpha   90.00
_cell.angle_beta   90.00
_cell.angle_gamma   90.00
#
_symmetry.space_group_name_H-M   'P 1'
#
loop_
_entity.id
_entity.type
_entity.pdbx_description
1 polymer ?
#
loop_
_entity_poly.entity_id
_entity_poly.type
_entity_poly.pdbx_seq_one_letter_code
_entity_poly.pdbx_strand_id
1 'polypeptide(L)'
;RFRADPLAAPDAQLRAFLLPLRNLPAARKHALMRLPAQQAWTLVRLGGREAPVEIVGGRWHSRADAEWAVFRARWQAVHGWDPEHLDD
;
A
#
# COMPACT_ATOMS: atom_id res chain seq x y z
N ARG A 1 -4.21 1.19 14.77
CA ARG A 1 -5.33 2.04 14.27
C ARG A 1 -5.54 1.93 12.76
N PHE A 2 -4.52 2.17 11.91
CA PHE A 2 -4.67 2.02 10.45
C PHE A 2 -5.08 0.61 10.00
N ARG A 3 -4.52 -0.44 10.62
CA ARG A 3 -4.91 -1.83 10.33
C ARG A 3 -6.39 -2.13 10.65
N ALA A 4 -6.97 -1.46 11.66
CA ALA A 4 -8.34 -1.70 12.10
C ALA A 4 -9.36 -1.06 11.15
N ASP A 5 -9.05 0.13 10.63
CA ASP A 5 -9.84 0.77 9.57
C ASP A 5 -8.92 1.67 8.71
N PRO A 6 -8.39 1.15 7.59
CA PRO A 6 -7.49 1.91 6.72
C PRO A 6 -8.25 2.92 5.84
N LEU A 7 -9.58 2.85 5.80
CA LEU A 7 -10.44 3.74 5.01
C LEU A 7 -10.96 4.91 5.83
N ALA A 8 -10.97 4.80 7.16
CA ALA A 8 -11.27 5.90 8.05
C ALA A 8 -10.39 7.13 7.77
N ALA A 9 -10.98 8.32 7.99
CA ALA A 9 -10.24 9.56 7.94
C ALA A 9 -9.11 9.54 8.99
N PRO A 10 -7.84 9.71 8.60
CA PRO A 10 -6.75 9.70 9.56
C PRO A 10 -6.78 11.00 10.38
N ASP A 11 -6.64 10.85 11.69
CA ASP A 11 -6.32 11.97 12.59
C ASP A 11 -4.93 12.56 12.27
N ALA A 12 -4.58 13.66 12.93
CA ALA A 12 -3.34 14.38 12.65
C ALA A 12 -2.09 13.50 12.85
N GLN A 13 -2.08 12.67 13.89
CA GLN A 13 -0.96 11.79 14.20
C GLN A 13 -0.79 10.70 13.15
N LEU A 14 -1.88 9.99 12.82
CA LEU A 14 -1.84 8.94 11.80
C LEU A 14 -1.53 9.52 10.42
N ARG A 15 -2.03 10.71 10.11
CA ARG A 15 -1.71 11.40 8.86
C ARG A 15 -0.23 11.72 8.75
N ALA A 16 0.36 12.30 9.81
CA ALA A 16 1.79 12.59 9.86
C ALA A 16 2.63 11.32 9.70
N PHE A 17 2.21 10.20 10.31
CA PHE A 17 2.86 8.90 10.17
C PHE A 17 2.79 8.34 8.73
N LEU A 18 1.65 8.47 8.05
CA LEU A 18 1.46 7.93 6.70
C LEU A 18 2.05 8.81 5.59
N LEU A 19 2.21 10.11 5.83
CA LEU A 19 2.66 11.08 4.82
C LEU A 19 4.01 10.72 4.17
N PRO A 20 5.06 10.35 4.92
CA PRO A 20 6.34 9.93 4.33
C PRO A 20 6.19 8.79 3.32
N LEU A 21 5.39 7.77 3.64
CA LEU A 21 5.14 6.63 2.76
C LEU A 21 4.29 7.00 1.53
N ARG A 22 3.36 7.97 1.68
CA ARG A 22 2.50 8.44 0.59
C ARG A 22 3.25 9.32 -0.40
N ASN A 23 4.21 10.10 0.08
CA ASN A 23 5.00 11.06 -0.68
C ASN A 23 6.23 10.45 -1.40
N LEU A 24 6.39 9.13 -1.36
CA LEU A 24 7.44 8.45 -2.12
C LEU A 24 7.35 8.80 -3.64
N PRO A 25 8.50 8.94 -4.33
CA PRO A 25 8.53 9.14 -5.78
C PRO A 25 7.70 8.08 -6.51
N ALA A 26 7.09 8.43 -7.64
CA ALA A 26 6.28 7.45 -8.38
C ALA A 26 7.11 6.24 -8.84
N ALA A 27 8.37 6.45 -9.23
CA ALA A 27 9.27 5.37 -9.60
C ALA A 27 9.46 4.40 -8.41
N ARG A 28 9.19 3.12 -8.65
CA ARG A 28 9.24 2.00 -7.70
C ARG A 28 8.23 2.06 -6.55
N LYS A 29 7.27 3.00 -6.55
CA LYS A 29 6.25 3.07 -5.50
C LYS A 29 5.21 1.97 -5.64
N HIS A 30 4.92 1.30 -4.54
CA HIS A 30 3.84 0.33 -4.46
C HIS A 30 2.46 1.00 -4.49
N ALA A 31 1.54 0.43 -5.23
CA ALA A 31 0.15 0.88 -5.37
C ALA A 31 -0.80 -0.31 -5.56
N LEU A 32 -2.09 -0.04 -5.53
CA LEU A 32 -3.13 -1.03 -5.85
C LEU A 32 -3.64 -0.83 -7.27
N MET A 33 -3.78 -1.95 -7.99
CA MET A 33 -4.53 -2.01 -9.24
C MET A 33 -5.79 -2.84 -9.02
N ARG A 34 -6.94 -2.31 -9.46
CA ARG A 34 -8.21 -3.04 -9.41
C ARG A 34 -8.27 -4.03 -10.56
N LEU A 35 -8.77 -5.24 -10.28
CA LEU A 35 -9.04 -6.30 -11.25
C LEU A 35 -10.57 -6.46 -11.37
N PRO A 36 -11.24 -5.73 -12.29
CA PRO A 36 -12.70 -5.64 -12.31
C PRO A 36 -13.39 -6.99 -12.49
N ALA A 37 -12.89 -7.84 -13.39
CA ALA A 37 -13.45 -9.17 -13.67
C ALA A 37 -13.41 -10.12 -12.45
N GLN A 38 -12.49 -9.88 -11.51
CA GLN A 38 -12.31 -10.70 -10.32
C GLN A 38 -12.86 -10.04 -9.06
N GLN A 39 -13.38 -8.81 -9.18
CA GLN A 39 -13.79 -7.99 -8.04
C GLN A 39 -12.71 -7.91 -6.94
N ALA A 40 -11.45 -7.83 -7.38
CA ALA A 40 -10.28 -7.93 -6.51
C ALA A 40 -9.30 -6.77 -6.74
N TRP A 41 -8.32 -6.68 -5.86
CA TRP A 41 -7.15 -5.81 -5.99
C TRP A 41 -5.88 -6.65 -6.05
N THR A 42 -4.88 -6.15 -6.76
CA THR A 42 -3.53 -6.72 -6.79
C THR A 42 -2.49 -5.62 -6.53
N LEU A 43 -1.35 -6.02 -5.98
CA LEU A 43 -0.25 -5.13 -5.65
C LEU A 43 0.57 -4.91 -6.92
N VAL A 44 0.89 -3.65 -7.18
CA VAL A 44 1.71 -3.25 -8.31
C VAL A 44 2.84 -2.35 -7.86
N ARG A 45 3.88 -2.28 -8.68
CA ARG A 45 5.00 -1.36 -8.53
C ARG A 45 5.06 -0.43 -9.73
N LEU A 46 4.92 0.86 -9.47
CA LEU A 46 4.91 1.88 -10.52
C LEU A 46 6.31 2.08 -11.09
N GLY A 47 6.43 2.18 -12.42
CA GLY A 47 7.71 2.45 -13.08
C GLY A 47 8.17 3.91 -13.04
N GLY A 48 7.24 4.85 -12.85
CA GLY A 48 7.48 6.29 -13.04
C GLY A 48 6.81 6.79 -14.31
N ARG A 49 7.22 7.97 -14.81
CA ARG A 49 6.66 8.55 -16.04
C ARG A 49 7.02 7.66 -17.24
N GLU A 50 6.02 7.32 -18.06
CA GLU A 50 6.15 6.55 -19.31
C GLU A 50 6.73 5.13 -19.16
N ALA A 51 7.04 4.71 -17.94
CA ALA A 51 7.53 3.38 -17.63
C ALA A 51 6.36 2.43 -17.30
N PRO A 52 6.47 1.14 -17.65
CA PRO A 52 5.43 0.16 -17.38
C PRO A 52 5.20 -0.02 -15.87
N VAL A 53 3.98 -0.43 -15.54
CA VAL A 53 3.62 -0.88 -14.19
C VAL A 53 3.92 -2.37 -14.08
N GLU A 54 4.64 -2.76 -13.04
CA GLU A 54 4.95 -4.15 -12.74
C GLU A 54 3.89 -4.73 -11.81
N ILE A 55 3.38 -5.92 -12.14
CA ILE A 55 2.50 -6.68 -11.25
C ILE A 55 3.37 -7.41 -10.25
N VAL A 56 3.28 -7.02 -8.97
CA VAL A 56 3.97 -7.70 -7.87
C VAL A 56 3.19 -8.95 -7.46
N GLY A 57 1.85 -8.87 -7.50
CA GLY A 57 0.96 -9.99 -7.27
C GLY A 57 0.12 -9.86 -6.00
N GLY A 58 -0.41 -10.99 -5.55
CA GLY A 58 -1.43 -11.04 -4.50
C GLY A 58 -2.83 -10.70 -5.00
N ARG A 59 -3.83 -11.16 -4.25
CA ARG A 59 -5.25 -10.99 -4.56
C ARG A 59 -6.01 -10.72 -3.27
N TRP A 60 -6.58 -9.52 -3.17
CA TRP A 60 -7.41 -9.12 -2.04
C TRP A 60 -8.82 -8.82 -2.53
N HIS A 61 -9.83 -9.24 -1.78
CA HIS A 61 -11.25 -8.98 -2.08
C HIS A 61 -11.86 -7.96 -1.10
N SER A 62 -11.11 -7.57 -0.09
CA SER A 62 -11.41 -6.45 0.80
C SER A 62 -10.50 -5.29 0.44
N ARG A 63 -11.08 -4.10 0.35
CA ARG A 63 -10.30 -2.88 0.19
C ARG A 63 -9.39 -2.64 1.41
N ALA A 64 -9.83 -3.01 2.61
CA ALA A 64 -9.03 -2.85 3.82
C ALA A 64 -7.75 -3.70 3.78
N ASP A 65 -7.87 -4.97 3.41
CA ASP A 65 -6.71 -5.87 3.30
C ASP A 65 -5.75 -5.41 2.20
N ALA A 66 -6.30 -4.90 1.10
CA ALA A 66 -5.53 -4.36 -0.01
C ALA A 66 -4.72 -3.11 0.43
N GLU A 67 -5.35 -2.17 1.13
CA GLU A 67 -4.66 -0.97 1.65
C GLU A 67 -3.58 -1.35 2.67
N TRP A 68 -3.85 -2.35 3.52
CA TRP A 68 -2.86 -2.89 4.44
C TRP A 68 -1.66 -3.50 3.71
N ALA A 69 -1.90 -4.28 2.65
CA ALA A 69 -0.84 -4.85 1.83
C ALA A 69 0.04 -3.78 1.17
N VAL A 70 -0.56 -2.70 0.65
CA VAL A 70 0.20 -1.56 0.11
C VAL A 70 1.03 -0.87 1.18
N PHE A 71 0.48 -0.70 2.39
CA PHE A 71 1.22 -0.13 3.51
C PHE A 71 2.43 -0.98 3.86
N ARG A 72 2.26 -2.30 4.06
CA ARG A 72 3.36 -3.24 4.35
C ARG A 72 4.45 -3.17 3.28
N ALA A 73 4.06 -3.20 2.01
CA ALA A 73 5.01 -3.14 0.90
C ALA A 73 5.78 -1.81 0.84
N ARG A 74 5.15 -0.67 1.16
CA ARG A 74 5.84 0.62 1.26
C ARG A 74 6.75 0.69 2.47
N TRP A 75 6.29 0.16 3.61
CA TRP A 75 7.09 0.11 4.84
C TRP A 75 8.36 -0.71 4.61
N GLN A 76 8.24 -1.93 4.09
CA GLN A 76 9.37 -2.79 3.81
C GLN A 76 10.34 -2.15 2.80
N ALA A 77 9.84 -1.45 1.79
CA ALA A 77 10.70 -0.75 0.83
C ALA A 77 11.51 0.41 1.45
N VAL A 78 10.98 1.07 2.48
CA VAL A 78 11.62 2.22 3.14
C VAL A 78 12.48 1.79 4.33
N HIS A 79 12.03 0.81 5.10
CA HIS A 79 12.61 0.42 6.39
C HIS A 79 13.34 -0.93 6.35
N GLY A 80 13.14 -1.74 5.30
CA GLY A 80 13.85 -3.00 5.11
C GLY A 80 13.28 -4.22 5.86
N TRP A 81 12.16 -4.06 6.58
CA TRP A 81 11.51 -5.14 7.33
C TRP A 81 9.99 -5.05 7.25
N ASP A 82 9.28 -6.12 7.64
CA ASP A 82 7.83 -6.20 7.50
C ASP A 82 7.10 -5.81 8.80
N PRO A 83 6.16 -4.83 8.78
CA PRO A 83 5.46 -4.38 9.97
C PRO A 83 4.28 -5.29 10.39
N GLU A 84 4.18 -6.52 9.90
CA GLU A 84 3.11 -7.46 10.28
C GLU A 84 2.93 -7.61 11.81
N HIS A 85 4.04 -7.49 12.54
CA HIS A 85 4.11 -7.62 14.00
C HIS A 85 4.19 -6.28 14.75
N LEU A 86 3.90 -5.14 14.12
CA LEU A 86 3.95 -3.81 14.77
C LEU A 86 2.83 -3.58 15.80
N ASP A 87 2.16 -4.65 16.24
CA ASP A 87 1.09 -4.69 17.22
C ASP A 87 1.49 -5.51 18.48
N ASP A 88 2.77 -5.47 18.89
CA ASP A 88 3.23 -5.84 20.25
C ASP A 88 3.65 -4.59 21.05
#